data_AF-A0A259DTX6-F1
#
_entry.id   AF-A0A259DTX6-F1
#
_cell.length_a   1.000
_cell.length_b   1.000
_cell.length_c   1.000
_cell.angle_alpha   90.00
_cell.angle_beta   90.00
_cell.angle_gamma   90.00
#
_symmetry.space_group_name_H-M   'P 1'
#
loop_
_entity.id
_entity.type
_entity.pdbx_description
1 polymer ?
#
loop_
_entity_poly.entity_id
_entity_poly.type
_entity_poly.pdbx_seq_one_letter_code
_entity_poly.pdbx_strand_id
1 'polypeptide(L)'
;MTPPKPVPRADRVSLWGYLRAFRRDILSAQPARLYRAWMAEFRTPFFQSYLCNDPALVRRVLDETPEAFPKSPRVTAGLAPLLGRSVFVTNGAEWLHQRRIIDPA
;
A
#
# COMPACT_ATOMS: atom_id res chain seq x y z
N MET A 1 24.65 2.29 -11.54
CA MET A 1 24.23 1.59 -10.31
C MET A 1 22.87 0.98 -10.56
N THR A 2 22.69 -0.31 -10.28
CA THR A 2 21.37 -0.97 -10.36
C THR A 2 20.69 -0.83 -9.01
N PRO A 3 19.46 -0.29 -8.92
CA PRO A 3 18.72 -0.21 -7.66
C PRO A 3 18.54 -1.60 -7.05
N PRO A 4 18.65 -1.75 -5.71
CA PRO A 4 18.46 -3.05 -5.06
C PRO A 4 17.02 -3.52 -5.27
N LYS A 5 16.87 -4.70 -5.89
CA LYS A 5 15.57 -5.37 -6.06
C LYS A 5 15.51 -6.58 -5.13
N PRO A 6 14.48 -6.71 -4.27
CA PRO A 6 14.32 -7.88 -3.42
C PRO A 6 14.15 -9.15 -4.26
N VAL A 7 14.69 -10.26 -3.76
CA VAL A 7 14.52 -11.57 -4.41
C VAL A 7 13.06 -12.02 -4.20
N PRO A 8 12.25 -12.16 -5.27
CA PRO A 8 10.86 -12.55 -5.12
C PRO A 8 10.73 -13.98 -4.62
N ARG A 9 9.70 -14.28 -3.83
CA ARG A 9 9.42 -15.67 -3.40
C ARG A 9 8.99 -16.56 -4.57
N ALA A 10 9.13 -17.87 -4.36
CA ALA A 10 8.56 -18.89 -5.24
C ALA A 10 7.02 -18.78 -5.31
N ASP A 11 6.46 -19.15 -6.47
CA ASP A 11 5.03 -19.00 -6.77
C ASP A 11 4.12 -19.77 -5.82
N ARG A 12 4.52 -20.98 -5.41
CA ARG A 12 3.77 -21.84 -4.49
C ARG A 12 4.45 -21.91 -3.13
N VAL A 13 3.80 -21.39 -2.10
CA VAL A 13 4.17 -21.57 -0.69
C VAL A 13 2.92 -21.94 0.09
N SER A 14 3.07 -22.70 1.16
CA SER A 14 1.96 -22.96 2.08
C SER A 14 1.48 -21.65 2.72
N LEU A 15 0.23 -21.62 3.20
CA LEU A 15 -0.34 -20.44 3.88
C LEU A 15 0.52 -20.00 5.08
N TRP A 16 1.07 -20.97 5.82
CA TRP A 16 2.03 -20.72 6.91
C TRP A 16 3.36 -20.14 6.42
N GLY A 17 3.88 -20.62 5.29
CA GLY A 17 5.07 -20.06 4.64
C GLY A 17 4.85 -18.63 4.17
N TYR A 18 3.67 -18.32 3.63
CA TYR A 18 3.27 -16.97 3.25
C TYR A 18 3.20 -16.03 4.46
N LEU A 19 2.51 -16.43 5.54
CA LEU A 19 2.40 -15.63 6.76
C LEU A 19 3.77 -15.35 7.41
N ARG A 20 4.65 -16.36 7.45
CA ARG A 20 6.02 -16.19 7.99
C ARG A 20 6.86 -15.25 7.13
N ALA A 21 6.77 -15.36 5.80
CA ALA A 21 7.48 -14.48 4.87
C ALA A 21 6.97 -13.04 4.96
N PHE A 22 5.65 -12.84 4.96
CA PHE A 22 5.00 -11.53 5.07
C PHE A 22 5.41 -10.77 6.33
N ARG A 23 5.55 -11.48 7.47
CA ARG A 23 6.04 -10.89 8.72
C ARG A 23 7.50 -10.45 8.68
N ARG A 24 8.32 -11.06 7.83
CA ARG A 24 9.75 -10.76 7.71
C ARG A 24 10.02 -9.65 6.70
N ASP A 25 9.34 -9.71 5.55
CA ASP A 25 9.45 -8.73 4.48
C ASP A 25 8.22 -8.83 3.56
N ILE A 26 7.43 -7.75 3.54
CA ILE A 26 6.21 -7.63 2.74
C ILE A 26 6.52 -7.67 1.24
N LEU A 27 7.66 -7.13 0.81
CA LEU A 27 8.07 -7.10 -0.59
C LEU A 27 8.54 -8.49 -1.03
N SER A 28 9.46 -9.12 -0.28
CA SER A 28 9.92 -10.48 -0.61
C SER A 28 8.81 -11.55 -0.52
N ALA A 29 7.72 -11.27 0.21
CA ALA A 29 6.54 -12.14 0.26
C ALA A 29 5.67 -12.08 -1.01
N GLN A 30 6.00 -11.28 -2.02
CA GLN A 30 5.27 -11.24 -3.29
C GLN A 30 5.93 -12.20 -4.31
N PRO A 31 5.16 -13.08 -4.98
CA PRO A 31 5.70 -13.93 -6.03
C PRO A 31 6.10 -13.08 -7.24
N ALA A 32 7.09 -13.56 -8.01
CA ALA A 32 7.69 -12.82 -9.12
C ALA A 32 6.65 -12.29 -10.13
N ARG A 33 5.55 -13.02 -10.32
CA ARG A 33 4.47 -12.63 -11.23
C ARG A 33 3.76 -11.33 -10.81
N LEU A 34 3.66 -11.03 -9.53
CA LEU A 34 3.01 -9.81 -9.05
C LEU A 34 3.80 -8.54 -9.36
N TYR A 35 5.11 -8.64 -9.50
CA TYR A 35 5.94 -7.51 -9.97
C TYR A 35 5.73 -7.19 -11.46
N ARG A 36 5.11 -8.09 -12.21
CA ARG A 36 4.81 -7.91 -13.64
C ARG A 36 3.30 -7.78 -13.90
N ALA A 37 2.47 -8.01 -12.89
CA ALA A 37 1.02 -7.85 -13.01
C ALA A 37 0.68 -6.36 -13.08
N TRP A 38 -0.29 -6.00 -13.91
CA TRP A 38 -0.83 -4.64 -13.95
C TRP A 38 -1.65 -4.33 -12.68
N MET A 39 -2.44 -5.31 -12.23
CA MET A 39 -3.17 -5.28 -10.96
C MET A 39 -3.36 -6.71 -10.43
N ALA A 40 -3.43 -6.86 -9.12
CA ALA A 40 -3.79 -8.12 -8.46
C ALA A 40 -4.73 -7.89 -7.28
N GLU A 41 -5.81 -8.68 -7.23
CA GLU A 41 -6.72 -8.72 -6.09
C GLU A 41 -6.23 -9.73 -5.05
N PHE A 42 -6.26 -9.33 -3.79
CA PHE A 42 -6.06 -10.20 -2.64
C PHE A 42 -7.29 -10.13 -1.75
N ARG A 43 -8.01 -11.25 -1.66
CA ARG A 43 -9.24 -11.37 -0.89
C ARG A 43 -9.03 -12.32 0.28
N THR A 44 -9.26 -11.82 1.48
CA THR A 44 -9.29 -12.59 2.73
C THR A 44 -10.64 -12.37 3.41
N PRO A 45 -11.04 -13.22 4.37
CA PRO A 45 -12.26 -13.00 5.16
C PRO A 45 -12.28 -11.66 5.91
N PHE A 46 -11.11 -11.09 6.19
CA PHE A 46 -10.99 -9.86 6.96
C PHE A 46 -10.89 -8.63 6.06
N PHE A 47 -10.34 -8.79 4.85
CA PHE A 47 -10.06 -7.68 3.96
C PHE A 47 -9.89 -8.06 2.52
N GLN A 48 -10.22 -7.08 1.69
CA GLN A 48 -9.95 -7.08 0.28
C GLN A 48 -8.96 -5.95 0.01
N SER A 49 -7.88 -6.27 -0.71
CA SER A 49 -6.86 -5.31 -1.08
C SER A 49 -6.42 -5.53 -2.51
N TYR A 50 -6.04 -4.46 -3.19
CA TYR A 50 -5.56 -4.49 -4.56
C TYR A 50 -4.10 -4.01 -4.59
N LEU A 51 -3.24 -4.76 -5.28
CA LEU A 51 -1.93 -4.30 -5.68
C LEU A 51 -2.07 -3.72 -7.09
N CYS A 52 -1.70 -2.46 -7.29
CA CYS A 52 -1.74 -1.79 -8.58
C CYS A 52 -0.32 -1.40 -8.98
N ASN A 53 0.16 -1.89 -10.13
CA ASN A 53 1.44 -1.47 -10.69
C ASN A 53 1.28 -0.68 -11.99
N ASP A 54 0.09 -0.67 -12.59
CA ASP A 54 -0.21 0.14 -13.77
C ASP A 54 -0.10 1.65 -13.43
N PRO A 55 0.74 2.43 -14.14
CA PRO A 55 0.97 3.83 -13.83
C PRO A 55 -0.29 4.69 -13.92
N ALA A 56 -1.21 4.39 -14.85
CA ALA A 56 -2.45 5.16 -14.98
C ALA A 56 -3.38 4.90 -13.78
N LEU A 57 -3.47 3.64 -13.31
CA LEU A 57 -4.18 3.32 -12.07
C LEU A 57 -3.55 3.97 -10.84
N VAL A 58 -2.21 3.95 -10.73
CA VAL A 58 -1.51 4.58 -9.61
C VAL A 58 -1.79 6.08 -9.57
N ARG A 59 -1.67 6.77 -10.70
CA ARG A 59 -1.98 8.19 -10.82
C ARG A 59 -3.44 8.49 -10.48
N ARG A 60 -4.38 7.66 -10.96
CA ARG A 60 -5.80 7.82 -10.66
C ARG A 60 -6.08 7.76 -9.15
N VAL A 61 -5.46 6.80 -8.48
CA VAL A 61 -5.66 6.53 -7.04
C VAL A 61 -4.99 7.59 -6.17
N LEU A 62 -3.77 8.00 -6.52
CA LEU A 62 -2.95 8.87 -5.67
C LEU A 62 -3.12 10.37 -5.96
N ASP A 63 -3.36 10.74 -7.23
CA ASP A 63 -3.32 12.13 -7.69
C ASP A 63 -4.68 12.64 -8.16
N GLU A 64 -5.38 11.89 -9.02
CA GLU A 64 -6.57 12.40 -9.72
C GLU A 64 -7.85 12.34 -8.89
N THR A 65 -8.03 11.27 -8.10
CA THR A 65 -9.25 11.04 -7.31
C THR A 65 -8.96 10.53 -5.90
N PRO A 66 -8.04 11.16 -5.13
CA PRO A 66 -7.62 10.66 -3.83
C PRO A 66 -8.75 10.55 -2.80
N GLU A 67 -9.79 11.39 -2.90
CA GLU A 67 -10.97 11.31 -2.04
C GLU A 67 -11.79 10.02 -2.22
N ALA A 68 -11.74 9.40 -3.40
CA ALA A 68 -12.39 8.11 -3.67
C ALA A 68 -11.60 6.94 -3.06
N PHE A 69 -10.33 7.16 -2.70
CA PHE A 69 -9.42 6.14 -2.18
C PHE A 69 -8.84 6.57 -0.82
N PRO A 70 -9.67 6.65 0.24
CA PRO A 70 -9.21 7.07 1.56
C PRO A 70 -8.16 6.11 2.11
N LYS A 71 -7.22 6.63 2.89
CA LYS A 71 -6.19 5.84 3.56
C LYS A 71 -6.84 4.75 4.42
N SER A 72 -6.31 3.54 4.29
CA SER A 72 -6.86 2.35 4.94
C SER A 72 -6.87 2.49 6.47
N PRO A 73 -8.01 2.22 7.14
CA PRO A 73 -8.09 2.24 8.61
C PRO A 73 -7.06 1.33 9.27
N ARG A 74 -6.65 0.24 8.61
CA ARG A 74 -5.61 -0.67 9.13
C ARG A 74 -4.24 -0.02 9.19
N VAL A 75 -3.87 0.68 8.12
CA VAL A 75 -2.60 1.39 8.04
C VAL A 75 -2.61 2.56 9.04
N THR A 76 -3.71 3.30 9.09
CA THR A 76 -3.93 4.37 10.07
C THR A 76 -3.83 3.86 11.50
N ALA A 77 -4.42 2.71 11.86
CA ALA A 77 -4.35 2.16 13.21
C ALA A 77 -2.92 1.82 13.65
N GLY A 78 -2.06 1.38 12.73
CA GLY A 78 -0.65 1.10 13.02
C GLY A 78 0.20 2.36 13.16
N LEU A 79 -0.12 3.42 12.41
CA LEU A 79 0.69 4.64 12.36
C LEU A 79 0.21 5.74 13.33
N ALA A 80 -1.08 5.80 13.65
CA ALA A 80 -1.66 6.83 14.50
C ALA A 80 -1.01 6.94 15.90
N PRO A 81 -0.62 5.84 16.58
CA PRO A 81 0.10 5.95 17.85
C PRO A 81 1.44 6.67 17.74
N LEU A 82 2.09 6.61 16.57
CA LEU A 82 3.39 7.25 16.32
C LEU A 82 3.25 8.67 15.77
N LEU A 83 2.20 8.92 14.97
CA LEU A 83 2.07 10.15 14.19
C LEU A 83 0.93 11.06 14.66
N GLY A 84 0.16 10.67 15.68
CA GLY A 84 -1.01 11.42 16.15
C GLY A 84 -2.01 11.68 15.01
N ARG A 85 -2.55 12.91 14.93
CA ARG A 85 -3.45 13.35 13.86
C ARG A 85 -2.70 14.02 12.70
N SER A 86 -1.76 13.31 12.09
CA SER A 86 -0.98 13.84 10.96
C SER A 86 -1.62 13.63 9.59
N VAL A 87 -1.10 14.34 8.58
CA VAL A 87 -1.47 14.21 7.16
C VAL A 87 -1.32 12.78 6.61
N PHE A 88 -0.48 11.95 7.24
CA PHE A 88 -0.26 10.56 6.86
C PHE A 88 -1.39 9.61 7.29
N VAL A 89 -2.24 10.02 8.24
CA VAL A 89 -3.26 9.15 8.83
C VAL A 89 -4.68 9.73 8.78
N THR A 90 -4.81 11.03 8.48
CA THR A 90 -6.09 11.72 8.27
C THR A 90 -6.61 11.54 6.84
N ASN A 91 -7.93 11.70 6.67
CA ASN A 91 -8.65 11.66 5.39
C ASN A 91 -9.64 12.85 5.30
N GLY A 92 -10.19 13.11 4.10
CA GLY A 92 -11.25 14.09 3.91
C GLY A 92 -10.81 15.55 4.16
N ALA A 93 -11.72 16.36 4.71
CA ALA A 93 -11.52 17.80 4.89
C ALA A 93 -10.31 18.16 5.78
N GLU A 94 -10.06 17.38 6.85
CA GLU A 94 -8.90 17.58 7.72
C GLU A 94 -7.59 17.35 6.96
N TRP A 95 -7.54 16.28 6.18
CA TRP A 95 -6.39 15.99 5.33
C TRP A 95 -6.16 17.08 4.28
N LEU A 96 -7.22 17.56 3.61
CA LEU A 96 -7.14 18.65 2.64
C LEU A 96 -6.60 19.94 3.27
N HIS A 97 -7.05 20.26 4.49
CA HIS A 97 -6.53 21.42 5.22
C HIS A 97 -5.05 21.25 5.58
N GLN A 98 -4.66 20.10 6.12
CA GLN A 98 -3.27 19.81 6.46
C GLN A 98 -2.34 19.80 5.24
N ARG A 99 -2.79 19.25 4.10
CA ARG A 99 -2.02 19.23 2.86
C ARG A 99 -1.74 20.64 2.35
N ARG A 100 -2.73 21.54 2.37
CA ARG A 100 -2.53 22.95 1.94
C ARG A 100 -1.49 23.70 2.77
N ILE A 101 -1.30 23.32 4.04
CA ILE A 101 -0.27 23.93 4.89
C ILE A 101 1.13 23.45 4.50
N ILE A 102 1.25 22.19 4.07
CA ILE A 102 2.53 21.50 3.81
C ILE A 102 2.98 21.59 2.35
N ASP A 103 2.08 21.96 1.43
CA ASP A 103 2.35 22.07 -0.01
C ASP A 103 2.64 23.56 -0.36
N PRO A 104 3.88 24.06 -0.16
CA PRO A 104 4.24 25.39 -0.63
C PRO A 104 4.41 25.31 -2.14
N ALA A 105 3.34 25.65 -2.87
CA ALA A 105 3.31 26.02 -4.30
C ALA A 105 4.43 25.45 -5.21
#